data_AF-A0AAV2TVN8-F1
#
_entry.id   AF-A0AAV2TVN8-F1
#
_cell.length_a   1.000
_cell.length_b   1.000
_cell.length_c   1.000
_cell.angle_alpha   90.00
_cell.angle_beta   90.00
_cell.angle_gamma   90.00
#
_symmetry.space_group_name_H-M   'P 1'
#
loop_
_entity.id
_entity.type
_entity.pdbx_description
1 polymer ?
#
loop_
_entity_poly.entity_id
_entity_poly.type
_entity_poly.pdbx_seq_one_letter_code
_entity_poly.pdbx_strand_id
1 'polypeptide(L)'
;MVADVQKWERRNRSPPSPAVDLMAPSVLIIEGIFILNCKPLFDLMDHRIFLTLDHNTLKERRCTRAYDPPDPPGYFEKYVWPAYEKSLNEVKMEEDRITFVNANEDTPDELFTSIYGRLKFDELK
;
A
#
# COMPACT_ATOMS: atom_id res chain seq x y z
N MET A 1 11.93 -5.96 -7.41
CA MET A 1 10.68 -5.18 -7.25
C MET A 1 10.54 -4.07 -8.28
N VAL A 2 11.28 -2.95 -8.23
CA VAL A 2 11.11 -1.84 -9.22
C VAL A 2 11.22 -2.32 -10.68
N ALA A 3 12.27 -3.07 -11.01
CA ALA A 3 12.46 -3.60 -12.37
C ALA A 3 11.32 -4.55 -12.79
N ASP A 4 10.74 -5.30 -11.84
CA ASP A 4 9.64 -6.22 -12.10
C ASP A 4 8.35 -5.45 -12.40
N VAL A 5 8.07 -4.39 -11.64
CA VAL A 5 6.92 -3.48 -11.87
C VAL A 5 7.07 -2.79 -13.23
N GLN A 6 8.26 -2.26 -13.56
CA GLN A 6 8.53 -1.65 -14.87
C GLN A 6 8.43 -2.65 -16.03
N LYS A 7 8.82 -3.91 -15.81
CA LYS A 7 8.66 -4.98 -16.80
C LYS A 7 7.19 -5.33 -16.98
N TRP A 8 6.42 -5.41 -15.90
CA TRP A 8 4.97 -5.61 -15.94
C TRP A 8 4.27 -4.46 -16.66
N GLU A 9 4.60 -3.23 -16.34
CA GLU A 9 4.03 -2.03 -16.97
C GLU A 9 4.26 -2.02 -18.49
N ARG A 10 5.50 -2.25 -18.93
CA ARG A 10 5.82 -2.33 -20.37
C ARG A 10 5.05 -3.42 -21.10
N ARG A 11 4.80 -4.56 -20.45
CA ARG A 11 4.01 -5.66 -21.02
C ARG A 11 2.54 -5.26 -21.19
N ASN A 12 1.98 -4.52 -20.24
CA ASN A 12 0.55 -4.22 -20.20
C ASN A 12 0.16 -2.87 -20.82
N ARG A 13 1.12 -1.99 -21.14
CA ARG A 13 0.90 -0.77 -21.96
C ARG A 13 0.84 -1.01 -23.48
N SER A 14 1.10 -2.23 -23.95
CA SER A 14 0.99 -2.51 -25.39
C SER A 14 -0.47 -2.36 -25.82
N PRO A 15 -0.78 -1.62 -26.90
CA PRO A 15 -2.16 -1.45 -27.33
C PRO A 15 -2.81 -2.82 -27.55
N PRO A 16 -4.06 -3.02 -27.12
CA PRO A 16 -4.74 -4.28 -27.36
C PRO A 16 -4.74 -4.55 -28.87
N SER A 17 -4.45 -5.79 -29.24
CA SER A 17 -4.68 -6.23 -30.62
C SER A 17 -6.13 -5.88 -30.99
N PRO A 18 -6.41 -5.36 -32.19
CA PRO A 18 -7.76 -4.90 -32.59
C PRO A 18 -8.84 -6.01 -32.57
N ALA A 19 -8.50 -7.23 -32.18
CA ALA A 19 -9.40 -8.38 -32.07
C ALA A 19 -10.02 -8.60 -30.67
N VAL A 20 -9.68 -7.81 -29.65
CA VAL A 20 -10.20 -8.00 -28.28
C VAL A 20 -10.87 -6.72 -27.76
N ASP A 21 -12.17 -6.60 -28.03
CA ASP A 21 -13.02 -5.44 -27.71
C ASP A 21 -13.63 -5.48 -26.29
N LEU A 22 -13.17 -6.39 -25.43
CA LEU A 22 -13.50 -6.42 -24.00
C LEU A 22 -12.32 -7.02 -23.23
N MET A 23 -11.34 -6.21 -22.84
CA MET A 23 -10.41 -6.62 -21.78
C MET A 23 -10.43 -5.56 -20.70
N ALA A 24 -10.93 -5.96 -19.53
CA ALA A 24 -10.85 -5.16 -18.32
C ALA A 24 -9.39 -4.68 -18.11
N PRO A 25 -9.20 -3.49 -17.52
CA PRO A 25 -7.85 -2.98 -17.26
C PRO A 25 -7.05 -4.00 -16.44
N SER A 26 -5.80 -4.21 -16.83
CA SER A 26 -4.89 -5.05 -16.05
C SER A 26 -4.50 -4.30 -14.78
N VAL A 27 -4.80 -4.87 -13.61
CA VAL A 27 -4.52 -4.25 -12.30
C VAL A 27 -3.33 -4.96 -11.64
N LEU A 28 -2.39 -4.18 -11.11
CA LEU A 28 -1.31 -4.67 -10.25
C LEU A 28 -1.46 -4.05 -8.85
N ILE A 29 -1.61 -4.89 -7.84
CA ILE A 29 -1.58 -4.46 -6.43
C ILE A 29 -0.16 -4.72 -5.91
N ILE A 30 0.46 -3.68 -5.37
CA ILE A 30 1.75 -3.75 -4.69
C ILE A 30 1.49 -3.43 -3.21
N GLU A 31 1.77 -4.38 -2.33
CA GLU A 31 1.56 -4.22 -0.89
C GLU A 31 2.88 -4.34 -0.13
N GLY A 32 2.96 -3.64 1.00
CA GLY A 32 4.07 -3.75 1.94
C GLY A 32 4.22 -2.50 2.81
N ILE A 33 4.82 -2.66 3.98
CA ILE A 33 4.85 -1.65 5.04
C ILE A 33 5.66 -0.37 4.73
N PHE A 34 6.57 -0.40 3.75
CA PHE A 34 7.41 0.75 3.36
C PHE A 34 7.42 1.01 1.84
N ILE A 35 6.45 0.47 1.11
CA ILE A 35 6.43 0.55 -0.36
C ILE A 35 6.32 2.00 -0.83
N LEU A 36 5.53 2.83 -0.14
CA LEU A 36 5.32 4.24 -0.52
C LEU A 36 6.54 5.12 -0.25
N ASN A 37 7.46 4.71 0.64
CA ASN A 37 8.72 5.42 0.89
C ASN A 37 9.74 5.22 -0.25
N CYS A 38 9.52 4.22 -1.11
CA CYS A 38 10.37 3.95 -2.26
C CYS A 38 9.96 4.83 -3.45
N LYS A 39 10.59 6.00 -3.60
CA LYS A 39 10.26 6.98 -4.65
C LYS A 39 10.13 6.39 -6.08
N PRO A 40 11.04 5.51 -6.55
CA PRO A 40 10.89 4.89 -7.87
C PRO A 40 9.62 4.04 -8.03
N LEU A 41 9.14 3.39 -6.97
CA LEU A 41 7.85 2.67 -7.01
C LEU A 41 6.68 3.64 -6.88
N PHE A 42 6.81 4.60 -5.97
CA PHE A 42 5.79 5.62 -5.75
C PHE A 42 5.41 6.31 -7.04
N ASP A 43 6.37 6.68 -7.89
CA ASP A 43 6.11 7.40 -9.14
C ASP A 43 5.50 6.51 -10.25
N LEU A 44 5.57 5.18 -10.12
CA LEU A 44 4.94 4.22 -11.05
C LEU A 44 3.48 3.91 -10.72
N MET A 45 2.99 4.25 -9.52
CA MET A 45 1.63 3.90 -9.08
C MET A 45 0.58 4.89 -9.59
N ASP A 46 -0.60 4.40 -9.94
CA ASP A 46 -1.76 5.25 -10.22
C ASP A 46 -2.45 5.66 -8.92
N HIS A 47 -2.83 4.66 -8.13
CA HIS A 47 -3.43 4.82 -6.80
C HIS A 47 -2.43 4.49 -5.70
N ARG A 48 -2.44 5.27 -4.62
CA ARG A 48 -1.57 5.09 -3.46
C ARG A 48 -2.42 5.16 -2.21
N ILE A 49 -2.35 4.11 -1.40
CA ILE A 49 -3.16 3.98 -0.21
C ILE A 49 -2.23 3.70 0.96
N PHE A 50 -2.40 4.46 2.04
CA PHE A 50 -1.68 4.23 3.28
C PHE A 50 -2.68 3.94 4.40
N LEU A 51 -2.59 2.75 4.99
CA LEU A 51 -3.41 2.38 6.14
C LEU A 51 -2.75 2.91 7.41
N THR A 52 -3.41 3.83 8.11
CA THR A 52 -2.91 4.37 9.37
C THR A 52 -3.46 3.58 10.53
N LEU A 53 -2.60 3.30 11.51
CA LEU A 53 -2.96 2.75 12.80
C LEU A 53 -2.43 3.64 13.92
N ASP A 54 -3.16 3.70 15.04
CA ASP A 54 -2.64 4.24 16.29
C ASP A 54 -1.70 3.24 16.98
N HIS A 55 -0.94 3.77 17.94
CA HIS A 55 0.09 3.01 18.67
C HIS A 55 -0.48 1.76 19.34
N ASN A 56 -1.59 1.90 20.06
CA ASN A 56 -2.15 0.84 20.88
C ASN A 56 -2.69 -0.29 20.01
N THR A 57 -3.49 0.04 18.99
CA THR A 57 -4.02 -0.96 18.06
C THR A 57 -2.90 -1.67 17.30
N LEU A 58 -1.88 -0.95 16.83
CA LEU A 58 -0.74 -1.56 16.13
C LEU A 58 0.02 -2.50 17.06
N LYS A 59 0.29 -2.07 18.30
CA LYS A 59 0.97 -2.88 19.32
C LYS A 59 0.20 -4.15 19.64
N GLU A 60 -1.09 -4.04 19.93
CA GLU A 60 -1.95 -5.19 20.22
C GLU A 60 -1.96 -6.19 19.06
N ARG A 61 -2.24 -5.71 17.84
CA ARG A 61 -2.25 -6.56 16.63
C ARG A 61 -0.89 -7.18 16.32
N ARG A 62 0.21 -6.52 16.68
CA ARG A 62 1.55 -7.06 16.47
C ARG A 62 1.90 -8.13 17.51
N CYS A 63 1.54 -7.91 18.78
CA CYS A 63 1.77 -8.85 19.87
C CYS A 63 1.05 -10.19 19.67
N THR A 64 -0.05 -10.22 18.88
CA THR A 64 -0.78 -11.45 18.54
C THR A 64 -0.20 -12.18 17.33
N ARG A 65 0.74 -11.58 16.60
CA ARG A 65 1.40 -12.21 15.44
C ARG A 65 2.66 -12.95 15.87
N ALA A 66 2.83 -14.16 15.34
CA ALA A 66 4.08 -14.91 15.47
C ALA A 66 5.03 -14.55 14.32
N TYR A 67 6.14 -13.88 14.63
CA TYR A 67 7.22 -13.61 13.68
C TYR A 67 8.36 -14.64 13.82
N ASP A 68 9.11 -14.83 12.73
CA ASP A 68 10.33 -15.63 12.71
C ASP A 68 11.52 -14.76 12.24
N PRO A 69 12.52 -14.49 13.10
CA PRO A 69 12.56 -14.83 14.53
C PRO A 69 11.52 -14.03 15.35
N PRO A 70 11.15 -14.51 16.56
CA PRO A 70 10.26 -13.77 17.44
C PRO A 70 10.82 -12.39 17.82
N ASP A 71 9.92 -11.42 18.01
CA ASP A 71 10.30 -10.07 18.46
C ASP A 71 10.95 -10.15 19.86
N PRO A 72 12.16 -9.60 20.07
CA PRO A 72 12.76 -9.56 21.39
C PRO A 72 12.03 -8.57 22.32
N PRO A 73 12.24 -8.66 23.65
CA PRO A 73 11.62 -7.73 24.59
C PRO A 73 11.89 -6.25 24.24
N GLY A 74 10.83 -5.44 24.20
CA GLY A 74 10.91 -4.01 23.89
C GLY A 74 11.11 -3.68 22.41
N TYR A 75 11.12 -4.66 21.50
CA TYR A 75 11.34 -4.44 20.07
C TYR A 75 10.33 -3.47 19.44
N PHE A 76 9.07 -3.56 19.87
CA PHE A 76 7.99 -2.69 19.39
C PHE A 76 8.33 -1.21 19.60
N GLU A 77 8.57 -0.83 20.85
CA GLU A 77 8.79 0.58 21.23
C GLU A 77 10.11 1.10 20.68
N LYS A 78 11.13 0.24 20.61
CA LYS A 78 12.47 0.66 20.21
C LYS A 78 12.66 0.76 18.70
N TYR A 79 11.93 -0.04 17.92
CA TYR A 79 12.18 -0.16 16.48
C TYR A 79 10.91 -0.09 15.63
N VAL A 80 9.88 -0.86 15.96
CA VAL A 80 8.69 -0.96 15.09
C VAL A 80 7.93 0.36 15.04
N TRP A 81 7.61 0.92 16.20
CA TRP A 81 6.85 2.17 16.28
C TRP A 81 7.63 3.37 15.72
N PRO A 82 8.91 3.60 16.09
CA PRO A 82 9.70 4.66 15.49
C PRO A 82 9.85 4.52 13.97
N ALA A 83 9.96 3.30 13.44
CA ALA A 83 10.03 3.08 11.99
C ALA A 83 8.69 3.40 11.29
N TYR A 84 7.56 3.05 11.92
CA TYR A 84 6.24 3.43 11.42
C TYR A 84 6.06 4.95 11.43
N GLU A 85 6.38 5.64 12.52
CA GLU A 85 6.25 7.10 12.60
C GLU A 85 7.13 7.81 11.57
N LYS A 86 8.38 7.35 11.42
CA LYS A 86 9.28 7.86 10.38
C LYS A 86 8.65 7.68 8.99
N SER A 87 8.15 6.48 8.70
CA SER A 87 7.51 6.18 7.42
C SER A 87 6.30 7.05 7.16
N LEU A 88 5.41 7.20 8.16
CA LEU A 88 4.22 8.02 8.06
C LEU A 88 4.57 9.49 7.81
N ASN A 89 5.59 10.02 8.49
CA ASN A 89 6.03 11.40 8.30
C ASN A 89 6.60 11.65 6.90
N GLU A 90 7.38 10.71 6.35
CA GLU A 90 7.88 10.79 4.97
C GLU A 90 6.73 10.77 3.95
N VAL A 91 5.78 9.85 4.13
CA VAL A 91 4.60 9.69 3.26
C VAL A 91 3.69 10.92 3.31
N LYS A 92 3.53 11.55 4.48
CA LYS A 92 2.75 12.79 4.64
C LYS A 92 3.31 13.98 3.85
N MET A 93 4.58 13.95 3.43
CA MET A 93 5.12 15.02 2.57
C MET A 93 4.51 15.02 1.16
N GLU A 94 3.86 13.92 0.75
CA GLU A 94 3.19 13.77 -0.54
C GLU A 94 1.67 13.52 -0.34
N GLU A 95 1.08 14.11 0.71
CA GLU A 95 -0.29 13.78 1.15
C GLU A 95 -1.36 13.96 0.06
N ASP A 96 -1.19 14.93 -0.83
CA ASP A 96 -2.10 15.19 -1.95
C ASP A 96 -2.19 14.02 -2.96
N ARG A 97 -1.20 13.12 -2.96
CA ARG A 97 -1.09 11.99 -3.90
C ARG A 97 -1.47 10.65 -3.27
N ILE A 98 -1.89 10.66 -2.00
CA ILE A 98 -2.06 9.45 -1.20
C ILE A 98 -3.41 9.48 -0.50
N THR A 99 -4.16 8.39 -0.61
CA THR A 99 -5.36 8.17 0.17
C THR A 99 -4.99 7.54 1.52
N PHE A 100 -5.14 8.31 2.60
CA PHE A 100 -5.00 7.77 3.95
C PHE A 100 -6.31 7.15 4.42
N VAL A 101 -6.23 5.94 4.98
CA VAL A 101 -7.38 5.21 5.51
C VAL A 101 -7.09 4.81 6.95
N ASN A 102 -7.98 5.19 7.87
CA ASN A 102 -7.90 4.78 9.26
C ASN A 102 -8.26 3.29 9.38
N ALA A 103 -7.34 2.47 9.87
CA ALA A 103 -7.54 1.02 10.00
C ALA A 103 -7.67 0.54 11.46
N ASN A 104 -7.92 1.47 12.40
CA ASN A 104 -7.99 1.16 13.83
C ASN A 104 -9.15 0.24 14.18
N GLU A 105 -10.35 0.55 13.72
CA GLU A 105 -11.60 -0.10 14.14
C GLU A 105 -12.31 -0.83 12.99
N ASP A 106 -12.09 -0.38 11.75
CA ASP A 106 -12.74 -0.93 10.57
C ASP A 106 -12.40 -2.42 10.37
N THR A 107 -13.43 -3.21 10.07
CA THR A 107 -13.32 -4.59 9.60
C THR A 107 -12.69 -4.64 8.20
N PRO A 108 -12.16 -5.81 7.76
CA PRO A 108 -11.65 -5.96 6.40
C PRO A 108 -12.65 -5.58 5.30
N ASP A 109 -13.95 -5.87 5.49
CA ASP A 109 -15.00 -5.56 4.51
C ASP A 109 -15.32 -4.06 4.45
N GLU A 110 -15.30 -3.38 5.60
CA GLU A 110 -15.44 -1.92 5.68
C GLU A 110 -14.25 -1.22 5.02
N LEU A 111 -13.03 -1.66 5.32
CA LEU A 111 -11.81 -1.17 4.67
C LEU A 111 -11.86 -1.41 3.15
N PHE A 112 -12.26 -2.61 2.73
CA PHE A 112 -12.39 -2.94 1.31
C PHE A 112 -13.39 -2.01 0.62
N THR A 113 -14.59 -1.86 1.18
CA THR A 113 -15.64 -1.01 0.59
C THR A 113 -15.20 0.45 0.51
N SER A 114 -14.60 0.95 1.60
CA SER A 114 -14.06 2.30 1.74
C SER A 114 -12.96 2.59 0.72
N ILE A 115 -12.04 1.65 0.51
CA ILE A 115 -10.96 1.76 -0.48
C ILE A 115 -11.52 1.66 -1.89
N TYR A 116 -12.33 0.63 -2.18
CA TYR A 116 -12.86 0.36 -3.50
C TYR A 116 -13.67 1.53 -4.03
N GLY A 117 -14.50 2.17 -3.21
CA GLY A 117 -15.26 3.36 -3.59
C GLY A 117 -14.43 4.60 -3.93
N ARG A 118 -13.14 4.63 -3.55
CA ARG A 118 -12.21 5.73 -3.88
C ARG A 118 -11.35 5.44 -5.11
N LEU A 119 -11.29 4.19 -5.55
CA LEU A 119 -10.52 3.81 -6.72
C LEU A 119 -11.25 4.25 -7.99
N LYS A 120 -10.56 5.05 -8.80
CA LYS A 120 -11.02 5.46 -10.11
C LYS A 120 -10.31 4.63 -11.18
N PHE A 121 -11.03 3.70 -11.78
CA PHE A 121 -10.49 2.80 -12.79
C PHE A 121 -10.51 3.39 -14.20
N ASP A 122 -11.36 4.40 -14.44
CA ASP A 122 -11.50 5.07 -15.73
C ASP A 122 -10.36 6.07 -16.01
N GLU A 123 -9.52 6.36 -15.01
CA GLU A 123 -8.40 7.32 -15.05
C GLU A 123 -7.02 6.62 -14.99
N LEU A 124 -6.97 5.29 -15.10
CA LEU A 124 -5.71 4.52 -15.08
C LEU A 124 -4.87 4.78 -16.35
N LYS A 125 -3.55 4.91 -16.19
CA LYS A 125 -2.60 5.27 -17.26
C LYS A 125 -2.31 4.16 -18.27
#